data_AF-A0A913X6P0-F1
#
_entry.id   AF-A0A913X6P0-F1
#
_cell.length_a   1.000
_cell.length_b   1.000
_cell.length_c   1.000
_cell.angle_alpha   90.00
_cell.angle_beta   90.00
_cell.angle_gamma   90.00
#
_symmetry.space_group_name_H-M   'P 1'
#
loop_
_entity.id
_entity.type
_entity.pdbx_description
1 polymer ?
#
loop_
_entity_poly.entity_id
_entity_poly.type
_entity_poly.pdbx_seq_one_letter_code
_entity_poly.pdbx_strand_id
1 'polypeptide(L)'
;MLNESIEELQKKQKDIISKDTQIAELDQALKETQKEVKTRDSQVSQLDITMKENRNEQQQKIVALDQSLNQARYQLSERAVEIAELKAKLDQAEDTLRQKKNRLEHYEKTAKQQQLDMKKRITQINDLQKEADKLRKRKQESEETNQELRLAREQLQTTHAELIEARRDLLKYQSREQELIHELDDAHTLLNAKEHDCTRLAKDLGASQVREAEAEARCVQEMRKTQQQHEIKQVSQEHELKRLQESHAKLLSQREELQAEKNLAINKLKDTNQQLTRELADYKDANSHLSQETKQLTNQLTGYQDELKSVNESMVIKEAEITRLEARISGYERAMFGTRQHFDRLGANSPRPSPALRAHVRHVTSPRALTDLKKSSSDHNLHNLSESSAYSILDTDDFIHSLDHVIERGRSHTPLEVPSLLTRRQDLSSTKTSQTAAKYEKDNLDAVPESDLDPSQCRASLKEKLRASEERRKQIDKQLHTMKSSIS
;
A
#
# COMPACT_ATOMS: atom_id res chain seq x y z
N MET A 1 222.43 119.53 -16.35
CA MET A 1 222.74 119.20 -14.95
C MET A 1 221.67 119.73 -13.99
N LEU A 2 221.58 121.05 -13.73
CA LEU A 2 220.66 121.55 -12.68
C LEU A 2 219.18 121.55 -13.12
N ASN A 3 218.87 121.99 -14.34
CA ASN A 3 217.48 122.10 -14.82
C ASN A 3 216.77 120.74 -14.92
N GLU A 4 217.46 119.69 -15.40
CA GLU A 4 216.89 118.35 -15.54
C GLU A 4 216.38 117.79 -14.20
N SER A 5 217.07 118.07 -13.09
CA SER A 5 216.63 117.65 -11.75
C SER A 5 215.37 118.38 -11.28
N ILE A 6 215.21 119.65 -11.68
CA ILE A 6 213.99 120.43 -11.41
C ILE A 6 212.83 119.92 -12.28
N GLU A 7 213.09 119.57 -13.54
CA GLU A 7 212.10 118.98 -14.44
C GLU A 7 211.67 117.58 -13.97
N GLU A 8 212.58 116.73 -13.48
CA GLU A 8 212.24 115.45 -12.84
C GLU A 8 211.39 115.63 -11.58
N LEU A 9 211.69 116.63 -10.73
CA LEU A 9 210.89 116.93 -9.54
C LEU A 9 209.49 117.44 -9.92
N GLN A 10 209.38 118.33 -10.90
CA GLN A 10 208.08 118.78 -11.41
C GLN A 10 207.29 117.65 -12.07
N LYS A 11 207.96 116.72 -12.75
CA LYS A 11 207.34 115.51 -13.31
C LYS A 11 206.83 114.61 -12.18
N LYS A 12 207.65 114.27 -11.18
CA LYS A 12 207.23 113.47 -10.02
C LYS A 12 206.09 114.15 -9.23
N GLN A 13 206.08 115.47 -9.11
CA GLN A 13 204.98 116.20 -8.47
C GLN A 13 203.68 116.10 -9.29
N LYS A 14 203.75 116.18 -10.63
CA LYS A 14 202.59 115.92 -11.52
C LYS A 14 202.14 114.46 -11.43
N ASP A 15 203.07 113.50 -11.37
CA ASP A 15 202.77 112.08 -11.22
C ASP A 15 202.12 111.77 -9.86
N ILE A 16 202.50 112.49 -8.79
CA ILE A 16 201.85 112.41 -7.46
C ILE A 16 200.45 113.00 -7.53
N ILE A 17 200.28 114.23 -8.02
CA ILE A 17 198.96 114.87 -8.15
C ILE A 17 198.01 114.03 -9.00
N SER A 18 198.51 113.45 -10.10
CA SER A 18 197.76 112.53 -10.98
C SER A 18 197.33 111.23 -10.27
N LYS A 19 198.16 110.72 -9.34
CA LYS A 19 197.81 109.58 -8.50
C LYS A 19 196.84 109.95 -7.39
N ASP A 20 196.95 111.13 -6.80
CA ASP A 20 196.02 111.61 -5.78
C ASP A 20 194.62 111.86 -6.38
N THR A 21 194.53 112.41 -7.60
CA THR A 21 193.27 112.48 -8.35
C THR A 21 192.74 111.10 -8.72
N GLN A 22 193.60 110.19 -9.20
CA GLN A 22 193.19 108.80 -9.51
C GLN A 22 192.71 108.05 -8.25
N ILE A 23 193.34 108.27 -7.10
CA ILE A 23 192.90 107.72 -5.81
C ILE A 23 191.54 108.31 -5.44
N ALA A 24 191.33 109.62 -5.53
CA ALA A 24 190.04 110.24 -5.26
C ALA A 24 188.91 109.76 -6.19
N GLU A 25 189.21 109.54 -7.48
CA GLU A 25 188.30 108.93 -8.46
C GLU A 25 187.97 107.48 -8.11
N LEU A 26 188.96 106.66 -7.75
CA LEU A 26 188.76 105.28 -7.30
C LEU A 26 187.95 105.22 -6.00
N ASP A 27 188.20 106.14 -5.07
CA ASP A 27 187.49 106.24 -3.79
C ASP A 27 186.03 106.68 -3.98
N GLN A 28 185.75 107.53 -4.97
CA GLN A 28 184.40 107.91 -5.38
C GLN A 28 183.68 106.75 -6.07
N ALA A 29 184.34 106.08 -7.02
CA ALA A 29 183.81 104.87 -7.68
C ALA A 29 183.55 103.74 -6.67
N LEU A 30 184.38 103.60 -5.63
CA LEU A 30 184.17 102.66 -4.53
C LEU A 30 182.95 103.03 -3.69
N LYS A 31 182.73 104.33 -3.41
CA LYS A 31 181.53 104.82 -2.70
C LYS A 31 180.26 104.66 -3.54
N GLU A 32 180.34 104.81 -4.86
CA GLU A 32 179.22 104.63 -5.80
C GLU A 32 178.88 103.15 -5.96
N THR A 33 179.84 102.29 -6.24
CA THR A 33 179.63 100.83 -6.27
C THR A 33 179.13 100.29 -4.92
N GLN A 34 179.60 100.82 -3.78
CA GLN A 34 179.05 100.43 -2.46
C GLN A 34 177.59 100.89 -2.26
N LYS A 35 177.18 102.05 -2.81
CA LYS A 35 175.77 102.47 -2.83
C LYS A 35 174.95 101.56 -3.75
N GLU A 36 175.46 101.21 -4.92
CA GLU A 36 174.79 100.28 -5.83
C GLU A 36 174.61 98.90 -5.21
N VAL A 37 175.64 98.34 -4.56
CA VAL A 37 175.56 97.05 -3.86
C VAL A 37 174.46 97.10 -2.80
N LYS A 38 174.47 98.08 -1.89
CA LYS A 38 173.39 98.27 -0.89
C LYS A 38 171.99 98.39 -1.52
N THR A 39 171.90 99.03 -2.69
CA THR A 39 170.65 99.15 -3.44
C THR A 39 170.22 97.79 -4.00
N ARG A 40 171.13 97.03 -4.62
CA ARG A 40 170.87 95.67 -5.13
C ARG A 40 170.53 94.69 -4.01
N ASP A 41 171.20 94.75 -2.86
CA ASP A 41 170.90 93.95 -1.67
C ASP A 41 169.46 94.18 -1.20
N SER A 42 169.01 95.44 -1.19
CA SER A 42 167.63 95.80 -0.84
C SER A 42 166.60 95.31 -1.88
N GLN A 43 166.94 95.35 -3.17
CA GLN A 43 166.09 94.84 -4.26
C GLN A 43 165.97 93.32 -4.23
N VAL A 44 167.08 92.60 -4.01
CA VAL A 44 167.08 91.14 -3.82
C VAL A 44 166.25 90.76 -2.60
N SER A 45 166.41 91.47 -1.47
CA SER A 45 165.60 91.25 -0.26
C SER A 45 164.09 91.43 -0.52
N GLN A 46 163.71 92.44 -1.32
CA GLN A 46 162.32 92.67 -1.71
C GLN A 46 161.79 91.60 -2.68
N LEU A 47 162.63 91.11 -3.60
CA LEU A 47 162.30 90.00 -4.49
C LEU A 47 162.13 88.69 -3.71
N ASP A 48 162.98 88.39 -2.72
CA ASP A 48 162.83 87.21 -1.86
C ASP A 48 161.55 87.24 -1.02
N ILE A 49 161.17 88.41 -0.49
CA ILE A 49 159.89 88.60 0.22
C ILE A 49 158.73 88.34 -0.74
N THR A 50 158.68 89.02 -1.88
CA THR A 50 157.57 88.88 -2.84
C THR A 50 157.51 87.50 -3.48
N MET A 51 158.63 86.81 -3.73
CA MET A 51 158.65 85.40 -4.17
C MET A 51 158.07 84.48 -3.09
N LYS A 52 158.38 84.73 -1.81
CA LYS A 52 157.85 83.97 -0.67
C LYS A 52 156.35 84.20 -0.48
N GLU A 53 155.88 85.43 -0.65
CA GLU A 53 154.45 85.80 -0.60
C GLU A 53 153.68 85.11 -1.75
N ASN A 54 154.11 85.29 -3.00
CA ASN A 54 153.53 84.61 -4.16
C ASN A 54 153.49 83.07 -3.98
N ARG A 55 154.56 82.48 -3.43
CA ARG A 55 154.62 81.04 -3.14
C ARG A 55 153.64 80.61 -2.05
N ASN A 56 153.45 81.43 -1.01
CA ASN A 56 152.46 81.18 0.04
C ASN A 56 151.02 81.29 -0.51
N GLU A 57 150.71 82.30 -1.33
CA GLU A 57 149.41 82.45 -1.98
C GLU A 57 149.10 81.28 -2.92
N GLN A 58 150.07 80.86 -3.73
CA GLN A 58 149.94 79.68 -4.58
C GLN A 58 149.69 78.41 -3.74
N GLN A 59 150.40 78.23 -2.63
CA GLN A 59 150.19 77.09 -1.73
C GLN A 59 148.80 77.10 -1.06
N GLN A 60 148.31 78.27 -0.62
CA GLN A 60 146.95 78.43 -0.10
C GLN A 60 145.90 78.12 -1.17
N LYS A 61 146.11 78.59 -2.40
CA LYS A 61 145.22 78.32 -3.55
C LYS A 61 145.18 76.85 -3.93
N ILE A 62 146.32 76.14 -3.89
CA ILE A 62 146.38 74.68 -4.07
C ILE A 62 145.54 73.98 -3.00
N VAL A 63 145.75 74.30 -1.71
CA VAL A 63 145.00 73.68 -0.61
C VAL A 63 143.49 73.94 -0.72
N ALA A 64 143.06 75.15 -1.08
CA ALA A 64 141.65 75.48 -1.29
C ALA A 64 141.03 74.72 -2.48
N LEU A 65 141.80 74.56 -3.57
CA LEU A 65 141.36 73.78 -4.74
C LEU A 65 141.27 72.28 -4.43
N ASP A 66 142.23 71.72 -3.68
CA ASP A 66 142.20 70.32 -3.25
C ASP A 66 141.02 70.04 -2.30
N GLN A 67 140.71 70.96 -1.37
CA GLN A 67 139.53 70.87 -0.51
C GLN A 67 138.23 70.86 -1.33
N SER A 68 138.09 71.80 -2.28
CA SER A 68 136.93 71.87 -3.18
C SER A 68 136.79 70.64 -4.07
N LEU A 69 137.90 70.16 -4.64
CA LEU A 69 137.95 68.94 -5.46
C LEU A 69 137.54 67.69 -4.66
N ASN A 70 138.00 67.57 -3.42
CA ASN A 70 137.63 66.44 -2.56
C ASN A 70 136.18 66.52 -2.09
N GLN A 71 135.64 67.72 -1.83
CA GLN A 71 134.21 67.91 -1.57
C GLN A 71 133.34 67.51 -2.79
N ALA A 72 133.73 67.94 -4.00
CA ALA A 72 133.04 67.57 -5.23
C ALA A 72 133.10 66.06 -5.53
N ARG A 73 134.26 65.41 -5.27
CA ARG A 73 134.41 63.95 -5.36
C ARG A 73 133.50 63.21 -4.37
N TYR A 74 133.41 63.69 -3.13
CA TYR A 74 132.55 63.09 -2.10
C TYR A 74 131.07 63.20 -2.50
N GLN A 75 130.60 64.38 -2.90
CA GLN A 75 129.24 64.59 -3.40
C GLN A 75 128.92 63.72 -4.62
N LEU A 76 129.86 63.59 -5.57
CA LEU A 76 129.69 62.73 -6.75
C LEU A 76 129.58 61.25 -6.36
N SER A 77 130.30 60.82 -5.32
CA SER A 77 130.17 59.47 -4.75
C SER A 77 128.82 59.25 -4.06
N GLU A 78 128.31 60.22 -3.30
CA GLU A 78 126.96 60.14 -2.71
C GLU A 78 125.89 60.04 -3.80
N ARG A 79 125.94 60.89 -4.83
CA ARG A 79 125.01 60.82 -5.98
C ARG A 79 125.11 59.49 -6.74
N ALA A 80 126.29 58.89 -6.83
CA ALA A 80 126.44 57.57 -7.44
C ALA A 80 125.73 56.46 -6.64
N VAL A 81 125.77 56.54 -5.30
CA VAL A 81 125.04 55.62 -4.41
C VAL A 81 123.53 55.85 -4.48
N GLU A 82 123.06 57.11 -4.44
CA GLU A 82 121.64 57.44 -4.63
C GLU A 82 121.09 56.89 -5.96
N ILE A 83 121.84 57.05 -7.06
CA ILE A 83 121.46 56.53 -8.38
C ILE A 83 121.42 55.00 -8.40
N ALA A 84 122.33 54.32 -7.69
CA ALA A 84 122.31 52.86 -7.56
C ALA A 84 121.10 52.37 -6.76
N GLU A 85 120.79 53.02 -5.63
CA GLU A 85 119.59 52.72 -4.84
C GLU A 85 118.29 52.95 -5.61
N LEU A 86 118.19 54.07 -6.35
CA LEU A 86 116.99 54.40 -7.13
C LEU A 86 116.78 53.41 -8.28
N LYS A 87 117.85 52.91 -8.90
CA LYS A 87 117.77 51.82 -9.88
C LYS A 87 117.26 50.52 -9.24
N ALA A 88 117.85 50.07 -8.14
CA ALA A 88 117.39 48.87 -7.45
C ALA A 88 115.91 48.95 -7.00
N LYS A 89 115.46 50.14 -6.59
CA LYS A 89 114.05 50.43 -6.24
C LYS A 89 113.14 50.42 -7.48
N LEU A 90 113.62 50.88 -8.63
CA LEU A 90 112.91 50.81 -9.92
C LEU A 90 112.77 49.36 -10.39
N ASP A 91 113.87 48.60 -10.43
CA ASP A 91 113.88 47.20 -10.85
C ASP A 91 112.89 46.36 -10.01
N GLN A 92 112.89 46.57 -8.68
CA GLN A 92 111.92 45.95 -7.77
C GLN A 92 110.46 46.38 -8.02
N ALA A 93 110.24 47.64 -8.40
CA ALA A 93 108.91 48.14 -8.76
C ALA A 93 108.41 47.52 -10.08
N GLU A 94 109.27 47.37 -11.08
CA GLU A 94 108.95 46.73 -12.35
C GLU A 94 108.63 45.24 -12.18
N ASP A 95 109.43 44.49 -11.41
CA ASP A 95 109.18 43.07 -11.18
C ASP A 95 107.91 42.83 -10.35
N THR A 96 107.62 43.68 -9.34
CA THR A 96 106.35 43.57 -8.59
C THR A 96 105.14 43.99 -9.42
N LEU A 97 105.28 44.95 -10.36
CA LEU A 97 104.25 45.29 -11.35
C LEU A 97 104.00 44.12 -12.32
N ARG A 98 105.07 43.49 -12.82
CA ARG A 98 105.02 42.31 -13.70
C ARG A 98 104.34 41.12 -13.02
N GLN A 99 104.67 40.85 -11.75
CA GLN A 99 103.98 39.82 -10.96
C GLN A 99 102.49 40.14 -10.78
N LYS A 100 102.12 41.39 -10.48
CA LYS A 100 100.71 41.82 -10.38
C LYS A 100 99.96 41.64 -11.70
N LYS A 101 100.57 42.01 -12.84
CA LYS A 101 99.99 41.80 -14.18
C LYS A 101 99.73 40.32 -14.46
N ASN A 102 100.71 39.46 -14.23
CA ASN A 102 100.58 38.01 -14.45
C ASN A 102 99.44 37.40 -13.60
N ARG A 103 99.27 37.86 -12.35
CA ARG A 103 98.16 37.43 -11.47
C ARG A 103 96.81 37.93 -11.98
N LEU A 104 96.73 39.18 -12.44
CA LEU A 104 95.51 39.76 -13.01
C LEU A 104 95.07 39.01 -14.28
N GLU A 105 95.99 38.70 -15.20
CA GLU A 105 95.70 37.89 -16.39
C GLU A 105 95.19 36.48 -16.04
N HIS A 106 95.71 35.87 -14.97
CA HIS A 106 95.23 34.57 -14.48
C HIS A 106 93.81 34.67 -13.89
N TYR A 107 93.51 35.70 -13.10
CA TYR A 107 92.17 35.93 -12.56
C TYR A 107 91.16 36.25 -13.67
N GLU A 108 91.54 37.03 -14.70
CA GLU A 108 90.70 37.27 -15.88
C GLU A 108 90.37 35.97 -16.64
N LYS A 109 91.37 35.12 -16.91
CA LYS A 109 91.16 33.82 -17.59
C LYS A 109 90.21 32.93 -16.78
N THR A 110 90.38 32.91 -15.46
CA THR A 110 89.53 32.15 -14.53
C THR A 110 88.09 32.69 -14.49
N ALA A 111 87.90 34.02 -14.42
CA ALA A 111 86.58 34.64 -14.43
C ALA A 111 85.84 34.43 -15.77
N LYS A 112 86.55 34.53 -16.91
CA LYS A 112 86.00 34.24 -18.25
C LYS A 112 85.54 32.78 -18.36
N GLN A 113 86.32 31.83 -17.84
CA GLN A 113 85.93 30.41 -17.79
C GLN A 113 84.70 30.19 -16.90
N GLN A 114 84.69 30.74 -15.67
CA GLN A 114 83.55 30.62 -14.75
C GLN A 114 82.27 31.23 -15.35
N GLN A 115 82.35 32.37 -16.04
CA GLN A 115 81.21 32.98 -16.72
C GLN A 115 80.65 32.07 -17.84
N LEU A 116 81.52 31.40 -18.58
CA LEU A 116 81.14 30.48 -19.65
C LEU A 116 80.49 29.20 -19.10
N ASP A 117 81.00 28.64 -18.00
CA ASP A 117 80.39 27.48 -17.35
C ASP A 117 79.10 27.82 -16.58
N MET A 118 78.98 29.03 -16.04
CA MET A 118 77.69 29.54 -15.54
C MET A 118 76.65 29.64 -16.65
N LYS A 119 77.02 30.13 -17.85
CA LYS A 119 76.10 30.17 -19.01
C LYS A 119 75.60 28.77 -19.39
N LYS A 120 76.49 27.76 -19.44
CA LYS A 120 76.11 26.35 -19.68
C LYS A 120 75.14 25.82 -18.63
N ARG A 121 75.39 26.09 -17.35
CA ARG A 121 74.51 25.67 -16.24
C ARG A 121 73.14 26.35 -16.31
N ILE A 122 73.09 27.62 -16.68
CA ILE A 122 71.81 28.35 -16.88
C ILE A 122 71.00 27.72 -18.02
N THR A 123 71.62 27.37 -19.16
CA THR A 123 70.91 26.67 -20.24
C THR A 123 70.41 25.28 -19.80
N GLN A 124 71.24 24.51 -19.08
CA GLN A 124 70.83 23.20 -18.55
C GLN A 124 69.65 23.30 -17.57
N ILE A 125 69.66 24.29 -16.67
CA ILE A 125 68.55 24.55 -15.73
C ILE A 125 67.27 24.91 -16.51
N ASN A 126 67.36 25.78 -17.51
CA ASN A 126 66.21 26.17 -18.33
C ASN A 126 65.60 24.99 -19.09
N ASP A 127 66.42 24.05 -19.59
CA ASP A 127 65.94 22.89 -20.32
C ASP A 127 65.36 21.80 -19.39
N LEU A 128 65.95 21.58 -18.22
CA LEU A 128 65.37 20.76 -17.16
C LEU A 128 64.03 21.32 -16.65
N GLN A 129 63.91 22.65 -16.52
CA GLN A 129 62.68 23.31 -16.10
C GLN A 129 61.56 23.13 -17.14
N LYS A 130 61.86 23.27 -18.44
CA LYS A 130 60.90 22.95 -19.52
C LYS A 130 60.42 21.51 -19.47
N GLU A 131 61.29 20.54 -19.16
CA GLU A 131 60.88 19.13 -19.07
C GLU A 131 60.04 18.86 -17.81
N ALA A 132 60.38 19.49 -16.67
CA ALA A 132 59.56 19.45 -15.47
C ALA A 132 58.14 20.01 -15.71
N ASP A 133 58.01 21.11 -16.47
CA ASP A 133 56.71 21.68 -16.86
C ASP A 133 55.93 20.76 -17.80
N LYS A 134 56.59 20.05 -18.74
CA LYS A 134 55.93 19.02 -19.58
C LYS A 134 55.44 17.83 -18.73
N LEU A 135 56.27 17.34 -17.81
CA LEU A 135 55.91 16.24 -16.92
C LEU A 135 54.75 16.63 -16.00
N ARG A 136 54.72 17.87 -15.52
CA ARG A 136 53.61 18.41 -14.73
C ARG A 136 52.30 18.45 -15.53
N LYS A 137 52.32 18.86 -16.80
CA LYS A 137 51.14 18.82 -17.69
C LYS A 137 50.66 17.39 -17.94
N ARG A 138 51.54 16.48 -18.34
CA ARG A 138 51.22 15.05 -18.51
C ARG A 138 50.62 14.41 -17.25
N LYS A 139 51.12 14.80 -16.06
CA LYS A 139 50.55 14.35 -14.79
C LYS A 139 49.12 14.88 -14.60
N GLN A 140 48.87 16.15 -14.87
CA GLN A 140 47.52 16.73 -14.79
C GLN A 140 46.56 16.07 -15.80
N GLU A 141 46.96 15.93 -17.06
CA GLU A 141 46.21 15.23 -18.12
C GLU A 141 45.87 13.77 -17.70
N SER A 142 46.79 13.10 -17.01
CA SER A 142 46.58 11.77 -16.44
C SER A 142 45.66 11.77 -15.21
N GLU A 143 45.68 12.82 -14.38
CA GLU A 143 44.78 12.96 -13.24
C GLU A 143 43.34 13.30 -13.67
N GLU A 144 43.18 14.07 -14.76
CA GLU A 144 41.90 14.39 -15.39
C GLU A 144 41.27 13.14 -16.03
N THR A 145 42.00 12.42 -16.88
CA THR A 145 41.52 11.17 -17.51
C THR A 145 41.23 10.04 -16.50
N ASN A 146 41.94 9.99 -15.37
CA ASN A 146 41.59 9.07 -14.27
C ASN A 146 40.29 9.45 -13.54
N GLN A 147 39.96 10.75 -13.46
CA GLN A 147 38.68 11.20 -12.90
C GLN A 147 37.52 10.86 -13.85
N GLU A 148 37.68 11.07 -15.16
CA GLU A 148 36.71 10.64 -16.17
C GLU A 148 36.46 9.13 -16.12
N LEU A 149 37.52 8.32 -16.08
CA LEU A 149 37.43 6.86 -15.97
C LEU A 149 36.73 6.42 -14.67
N ARG A 150 36.93 7.16 -13.57
CA ARG A 150 36.22 6.89 -12.30
C ARG A 150 34.73 7.18 -12.44
N LEU A 151 34.34 8.35 -12.97
CA LEU A 151 32.94 8.73 -13.14
C LEU A 151 32.22 7.78 -14.09
N ALA A 152 32.86 7.35 -15.18
CA ALA A 152 32.30 6.35 -16.10
C ALA A 152 32.07 4.98 -15.44
N ARG A 153 32.95 4.56 -14.50
CA ARG A 153 32.75 3.33 -13.71
C ARG A 153 31.61 3.47 -12.71
N GLU A 154 31.49 4.62 -12.04
CA GLU A 154 30.39 4.90 -11.11
C GLU A 154 29.03 4.93 -11.85
N GLN A 155 28.96 5.54 -13.04
CA GLN A 155 27.77 5.51 -13.91
C GLN A 155 27.41 4.09 -14.39
N LEU A 156 28.41 3.28 -14.77
CA LEU A 156 28.19 1.89 -15.16
C LEU A 156 27.68 1.02 -14.00
N GLN A 157 28.16 1.29 -12.77
CA GLN A 157 27.69 0.59 -11.57
C GLN A 157 26.22 0.96 -11.25
N THR A 158 25.85 2.23 -11.35
CA THR A 158 24.46 2.68 -11.14
C THR A 158 23.50 2.06 -12.16
N THR A 159 23.81 2.16 -13.46
CA THR A 159 22.97 1.58 -14.52
C THR A 159 22.89 0.05 -14.46
N HIS A 160 23.92 -0.63 -13.95
CA HIS A 160 23.88 -2.06 -13.66
C HIS A 160 22.96 -2.40 -12.48
N ALA A 161 22.91 -1.57 -11.44
CA ALA A 161 21.99 -1.74 -10.32
C ALA A 161 20.53 -1.53 -10.74
N GLU A 162 20.24 -0.46 -11.50
CA GLU A 162 18.93 -0.18 -12.10
C GLU A 162 18.44 -1.36 -12.97
N LEU A 163 19.33 -1.93 -13.80
CA LEU A 163 19.02 -3.11 -14.62
C LEU A 163 18.72 -4.36 -13.77
N ILE A 164 19.36 -4.53 -12.61
CA ILE A 164 19.06 -5.64 -11.69
C ILE A 164 17.71 -5.42 -11.01
N GLU A 165 17.34 -4.19 -10.65
CA GLU A 165 16.04 -3.89 -10.05
C GLU A 165 14.90 -4.05 -11.05
N ALA A 166 15.04 -3.53 -12.27
CA ALA A 166 14.09 -3.77 -13.36
C ALA A 166 13.88 -5.28 -13.65
N ARG A 167 14.94 -6.10 -13.57
CA ARG A 167 14.84 -7.57 -13.68
C ARG A 167 14.12 -8.22 -12.51
N ARG A 168 14.31 -7.75 -11.28
CA ARG A 168 13.57 -8.23 -10.10
C ARG A 168 12.09 -7.90 -10.21
N ASP A 169 11.75 -6.71 -10.68
CA ASP A 169 10.35 -6.29 -10.83
C ASP A 169 9.66 -7.03 -11.98
N LEU A 170 10.35 -7.27 -13.11
CA LEU A 170 9.86 -8.15 -14.17
C LEU A 170 9.48 -9.55 -13.64
N LEU A 171 10.31 -10.15 -12.78
CA LEU A 171 10.02 -11.45 -12.16
C LEU A 171 8.81 -11.40 -11.21
N LYS A 172 8.59 -10.29 -10.49
CA LYS A 172 7.37 -10.09 -9.68
C LYS A 172 6.13 -10.02 -10.57
N TYR A 173 6.18 -9.24 -11.66
CA TYR A 173 5.06 -9.13 -12.61
C TYR A 173 4.75 -10.47 -13.28
N GLN A 174 5.77 -11.24 -13.71
CA GLN A 174 5.59 -12.59 -14.25
C GLN A 174 5.00 -13.56 -13.23
N SER A 175 5.34 -13.43 -11.95
CA SER A 175 4.73 -14.23 -10.87
C SER A 175 3.24 -13.89 -10.70
N ARG A 176 2.89 -12.59 -10.67
CA ARG A 176 1.49 -12.16 -10.57
C ARG A 176 0.67 -12.44 -11.85
N GLU A 177 1.30 -12.42 -13.01
CA GLU A 177 0.71 -12.87 -14.29
C GLU A 177 0.35 -14.37 -14.20
N GLN A 178 1.25 -15.21 -13.68
CA GLN A 178 0.94 -16.62 -13.45
C GLN A 178 -0.18 -16.82 -12.43
N GLU A 179 -0.19 -16.09 -11.30
CA GLU A 179 -1.29 -16.13 -10.33
C GLU A 179 -2.64 -15.77 -10.99
N LEU A 180 -2.68 -14.69 -11.78
CA LEU A 180 -3.88 -14.24 -12.51
C LEU A 180 -4.36 -15.25 -13.56
N ILE A 181 -3.45 -16.00 -14.20
CA ILE A 181 -3.81 -17.08 -15.13
C ILE A 181 -4.49 -18.23 -14.37
N HIS A 182 -3.96 -18.64 -13.20
CA HIS A 182 -4.60 -19.67 -12.38
C HIS A 182 -5.97 -19.20 -11.83
N GLU A 183 -6.07 -17.95 -11.36
CA GLU A 183 -7.34 -17.32 -10.95
C GLU A 183 -8.39 -17.34 -12.09
N LEU A 184 -7.95 -17.17 -13.34
CA LEU A 184 -8.80 -17.21 -14.53
C LEU A 184 -9.22 -18.63 -14.93
N ASP A 185 -8.32 -19.62 -14.83
CA ASP A 185 -8.63 -21.02 -15.13
C ASP A 185 -9.55 -21.65 -14.06
N ASP A 186 -9.38 -21.28 -12.78
CA ASP A 186 -10.34 -21.61 -11.71
C ASP A 186 -11.72 -20.98 -11.99
N ALA A 187 -11.76 -19.73 -12.46
CA ALA A 187 -13.02 -19.08 -12.85
C ALA A 187 -13.68 -19.77 -14.08
N HIS A 188 -12.90 -20.18 -15.08
CA HIS A 188 -13.40 -20.92 -16.25
C HIS A 188 -13.93 -22.31 -15.87
N THR A 189 -13.23 -23.06 -15.03
CA THR A 189 -13.69 -24.39 -14.59
C THR A 189 -14.96 -24.30 -13.74
N LEU A 190 -15.07 -23.29 -12.87
CA LEU A 190 -16.30 -22.98 -12.13
C LEU A 190 -17.45 -22.58 -13.06
N LEU A 191 -17.20 -21.75 -14.08
CA LEU A 191 -18.21 -21.36 -15.07
C LEU A 191 -18.73 -22.60 -15.84
N ASN A 192 -17.84 -23.44 -16.37
CA ASN A 192 -18.21 -24.68 -17.06
C ASN A 192 -19.06 -25.61 -16.17
N ALA A 193 -18.71 -25.74 -14.88
CA ALA A 193 -19.50 -26.50 -13.93
C ALA A 193 -20.91 -25.90 -13.73
N LYS A 194 -21.05 -24.57 -13.73
CA LYS A 194 -22.35 -23.89 -13.63
C LYS A 194 -23.16 -23.99 -14.93
N GLU A 195 -22.54 -23.96 -16.10
CA GLU A 195 -23.22 -24.23 -17.37
C GLU A 195 -23.75 -25.68 -17.43
N HIS A 196 -22.99 -26.65 -16.91
CA HIS A 196 -23.46 -28.02 -16.76
C HIS A 196 -24.62 -28.16 -15.74
N ASP A 197 -24.54 -27.50 -14.57
CA ASP A 197 -25.65 -27.44 -13.61
C ASP A 197 -26.92 -26.84 -14.24
N CYS A 198 -26.81 -25.69 -14.91
CA CYS A 198 -27.93 -25.05 -15.62
C CYS A 198 -28.50 -25.96 -16.72
N THR A 199 -27.64 -26.65 -17.48
CA THR A 199 -28.06 -27.61 -18.52
C THR A 199 -28.79 -28.82 -17.93
N ARG A 200 -28.42 -29.27 -16.71
CA ARG A 200 -29.14 -30.32 -15.98
C ARG A 200 -30.50 -29.81 -15.50
N LEU A 201 -30.52 -28.68 -14.81
CA LEU A 201 -31.76 -28.06 -14.28
C LEU A 201 -32.77 -27.74 -15.39
N ALA A 202 -32.34 -27.30 -16.57
CA ALA A 202 -33.22 -27.08 -17.72
C ALA A 202 -33.89 -28.38 -18.21
N LYS A 203 -33.15 -29.51 -18.20
CA LYS A 203 -33.70 -30.84 -18.54
C LYS A 203 -34.65 -31.35 -17.45
N ASP A 204 -34.30 -31.18 -16.18
CA ASP A 204 -35.11 -31.60 -15.04
C ASP A 204 -36.43 -30.81 -14.99
N LEU A 205 -36.38 -29.49 -15.25
CA LEU A 205 -37.54 -28.62 -15.38
C LEU A 205 -38.44 -29.05 -16.55
N GLY A 206 -37.88 -29.25 -17.74
CA GLY A 206 -38.63 -29.74 -18.90
C GLY A 206 -39.28 -31.11 -18.66
N ALA A 207 -38.57 -32.04 -18.02
CA ALA A 207 -39.11 -33.33 -17.61
C ALA A 207 -40.18 -33.21 -16.50
N SER A 208 -40.11 -32.18 -15.66
CA SER A 208 -41.19 -31.86 -14.71
C SER A 208 -42.42 -31.33 -15.43
N GLN A 209 -42.27 -30.35 -16.34
CA GLN A 209 -43.35 -29.78 -17.14
C GLN A 209 -44.07 -30.82 -18.01
N VAL A 210 -43.34 -31.79 -18.58
CA VAL A 210 -43.96 -32.90 -19.32
C VAL A 210 -44.78 -33.81 -18.39
N ARG A 211 -44.27 -34.15 -17.20
CA ARG A 211 -45.00 -34.96 -16.20
C ARG A 211 -46.22 -34.22 -15.64
N GLU A 212 -46.12 -32.91 -15.47
CA GLU A 212 -47.19 -32.01 -15.05
C GLU A 212 -48.29 -31.96 -16.12
N ALA A 213 -47.94 -31.65 -17.38
CA ALA A 213 -48.89 -31.66 -18.49
C ALA A 213 -49.52 -33.04 -18.75
N GLU A 214 -48.78 -34.14 -18.53
CA GLU A 214 -49.35 -35.49 -18.53
C GLU A 214 -50.35 -35.70 -17.38
N ALA A 215 -50.05 -35.22 -16.17
CA ALA A 215 -50.95 -35.32 -15.02
C ALA A 215 -52.22 -34.47 -15.21
N GLU A 216 -52.09 -33.26 -15.72
CA GLU A 216 -53.21 -32.40 -16.14
C GLU A 216 -54.05 -33.09 -17.23
N ALA A 217 -53.42 -33.64 -18.26
CA ALA A 217 -54.12 -34.35 -19.34
C ALA A 217 -54.89 -35.57 -18.81
N ARG A 218 -54.32 -36.33 -17.87
CA ARG A 218 -55.00 -37.43 -17.16
C ARG A 218 -56.17 -36.90 -16.33
N CYS A 219 -56.01 -35.82 -15.58
CA CYS A 219 -57.09 -35.21 -14.80
C CYS A 219 -58.23 -34.71 -15.70
N VAL A 220 -57.92 -34.05 -16.82
CA VAL A 220 -58.91 -33.64 -17.83
C VAL A 220 -59.58 -34.85 -18.48
N GLN A 221 -58.86 -35.95 -18.71
CA GLN A 221 -59.45 -37.19 -19.23
C GLN A 221 -60.38 -37.86 -18.22
N GLU A 222 -60.02 -37.92 -16.94
CA GLU A 222 -60.90 -38.44 -15.88
C GLU A 222 -62.10 -37.53 -15.65
N MET A 223 -61.94 -36.21 -15.65
CA MET A 223 -63.08 -35.27 -15.63
C MET A 223 -64.04 -35.55 -16.79
N ARG A 224 -63.54 -35.71 -18.02
CA ARG A 224 -64.37 -36.06 -19.20
C ARG A 224 -65.05 -37.42 -19.04
N LYS A 225 -64.36 -38.45 -18.53
CA LYS A 225 -64.97 -39.77 -18.24
C LYS A 225 -66.06 -39.67 -17.18
N THR A 226 -65.82 -38.96 -16.08
CA THR A 226 -66.81 -38.80 -15.00
C THR A 226 -67.99 -37.95 -15.43
N GLN A 227 -67.77 -36.93 -16.28
CA GLN A 227 -68.83 -36.14 -16.89
C GLN A 227 -69.66 -37.00 -17.85
N GLN A 228 -69.05 -37.80 -18.73
CA GLN A 228 -69.77 -38.75 -19.59
C GLN A 228 -70.56 -39.79 -18.77
N GLN A 229 -70.01 -40.29 -17.66
CA GLN A 229 -70.76 -41.15 -16.74
C GLN A 229 -71.92 -40.42 -16.05
N HIS A 230 -71.77 -39.13 -15.75
CA HIS A 230 -72.85 -38.31 -15.19
C HIS A 230 -73.94 -38.05 -16.22
N GLU A 231 -73.59 -37.68 -17.46
CA GLU A 231 -74.52 -37.53 -18.59
C GLU A 231 -75.27 -38.84 -18.88
N ILE A 232 -74.59 -39.99 -18.91
CA ILE A 232 -75.24 -41.31 -19.08
C ILE A 232 -76.18 -41.62 -17.91
N LYS A 233 -75.79 -41.33 -16.66
CA LYS A 233 -76.66 -41.50 -15.48
C LYS A 233 -77.87 -40.57 -15.53
N GLN A 234 -77.70 -39.31 -15.91
CA GLN A 234 -78.77 -38.34 -16.08
C GLN A 234 -79.74 -38.79 -17.16
N VAL A 235 -79.26 -39.15 -18.35
CA VAL A 235 -80.11 -39.67 -19.44
C VAL A 235 -80.84 -40.94 -19.03
N SER A 236 -80.20 -41.84 -18.27
CA SER A 236 -80.85 -43.02 -17.70
C SER A 236 -81.95 -42.66 -16.69
N GLN A 237 -81.70 -41.68 -15.81
CA GLN A 237 -82.71 -41.18 -14.86
C GLN A 237 -83.86 -40.46 -15.58
N GLU A 238 -83.60 -39.73 -16.66
CA GLU A 238 -84.64 -39.13 -17.51
C GLU A 238 -85.46 -40.20 -18.24
N HIS A 239 -84.86 -41.31 -18.67
CA HIS A 239 -85.58 -42.44 -19.25
C HIS A 239 -86.41 -43.20 -18.20
N GLU A 240 -85.91 -43.33 -16.97
CA GLU A 240 -86.66 -43.91 -15.86
C GLU A 240 -87.82 -43.01 -15.43
N LEU A 241 -87.61 -41.69 -15.36
CA LEU A 241 -88.67 -40.70 -15.13
C LEU A 241 -89.72 -40.72 -16.24
N LYS A 242 -89.34 -40.85 -17.52
CA LYS A 242 -90.29 -41.04 -18.63
C LYS A 242 -91.07 -42.35 -18.48
N ARG A 243 -90.42 -43.47 -18.17
CA ARG A 243 -91.09 -44.75 -17.91
C ARG A 243 -92.07 -44.66 -16.72
N LEU A 244 -91.70 -43.94 -15.66
CA LEU A 244 -92.56 -43.69 -14.50
C LEU A 244 -93.74 -42.77 -14.86
N GLN A 245 -93.53 -41.75 -15.67
CA GLN A 245 -94.60 -40.89 -16.21
C GLN A 245 -95.56 -41.67 -17.11
N GLU A 246 -95.06 -42.53 -18.00
CA GLU A 246 -95.88 -43.44 -18.82
C GLU A 246 -96.66 -44.45 -17.95
N SER A 247 -96.04 -44.99 -16.90
CA SER A 247 -96.70 -45.89 -15.96
C SER A 247 -97.78 -45.17 -15.14
N HIS A 248 -97.53 -43.93 -14.72
CA HIS A 248 -98.50 -43.09 -14.04
C HIS A 248 -99.65 -42.66 -14.96
N ALA A 249 -99.38 -42.37 -16.24
CA ALA A 249 -100.40 -42.10 -17.26
C ALA A 249 -101.28 -43.35 -17.52
N LYS A 250 -100.70 -44.55 -17.56
CA LYS A 250 -101.47 -45.80 -17.64
C LYS A 250 -102.34 -46.04 -16.40
N LEU A 251 -101.82 -45.76 -15.20
CA LEU A 251 -102.60 -45.83 -13.95
C LEU A 251 -103.71 -44.77 -13.89
N LEU A 252 -103.50 -43.57 -14.44
CA LEU A 252 -104.55 -42.56 -14.61
C LEU A 252 -105.63 -43.05 -15.59
N SER A 253 -105.25 -43.57 -16.76
CA SER A 253 -106.18 -44.16 -17.73
C SER A 253 -107.03 -45.28 -17.11
N GLN A 254 -106.40 -46.24 -16.41
CA GLN A 254 -107.11 -47.32 -15.72
C GLN A 254 -108.02 -46.81 -14.59
N ARG A 255 -107.62 -45.75 -13.89
CA ARG A 255 -108.47 -45.09 -12.89
C ARG A 255 -109.67 -44.41 -13.55
N GLU A 256 -109.49 -43.76 -14.69
CA GLU A 256 -110.54 -43.09 -15.44
C GLU A 256 -111.53 -44.11 -16.05
N GLU A 257 -111.04 -45.24 -16.56
CA GLU A 257 -111.85 -46.40 -16.97
C GLU A 257 -112.68 -46.95 -15.80
N LEU A 258 -112.06 -47.28 -14.67
CA LEU A 258 -112.76 -47.74 -13.45
C LEU A 258 -113.76 -46.70 -12.92
N GLN A 259 -113.47 -45.41 -13.06
CA GLN A 259 -114.38 -44.34 -12.64
C GLN A 259 -115.53 -44.14 -13.63
N ALA A 260 -115.33 -44.40 -14.92
CA ALA A 260 -116.39 -44.48 -15.93
C ALA A 260 -117.30 -45.70 -15.70
N GLU A 261 -116.73 -46.89 -15.47
CA GLU A 261 -117.49 -48.10 -15.08
C GLU A 261 -118.33 -47.86 -13.82
N LYS A 262 -117.73 -47.25 -12.79
CA LYS A 262 -118.41 -46.88 -11.55
C LYS A 262 -119.57 -45.91 -11.79
N ASN A 263 -119.39 -44.90 -12.63
CA ASN A 263 -120.47 -43.98 -13.00
C ASN A 263 -121.60 -44.69 -13.78
N LEU A 264 -121.25 -45.63 -14.65
CA LEU A 264 -122.21 -46.42 -15.43
C LEU A 264 -122.99 -47.40 -14.54
N ALA A 265 -122.36 -47.97 -13.51
CA ALA A 265 -123.02 -48.75 -12.46
C ALA A 265 -123.94 -47.89 -11.58
N ILE A 266 -123.50 -46.67 -11.20
CA ILE A 266 -124.32 -45.71 -10.44
C ILE A 266 -125.60 -45.34 -11.22
N ASN A 267 -125.51 -45.10 -12.53
CA ASN A 267 -126.69 -44.80 -13.34
C ASN A 267 -127.68 -45.98 -13.39
N LYS A 268 -127.19 -47.22 -13.59
CA LYS A 268 -128.05 -48.44 -13.52
C LYS A 268 -128.76 -48.59 -12.17
N LEU A 269 -128.09 -48.28 -11.07
CA LEU A 269 -128.68 -48.25 -9.71
C LEU A 269 -129.67 -47.09 -9.52
N LYS A 270 -129.50 -45.97 -10.23
CA LYS A 270 -130.39 -44.82 -10.19
C LYS A 270 -131.70 -45.07 -10.93
N ASP A 271 -131.63 -45.72 -12.09
CA ASP A 271 -132.80 -46.02 -12.94
C ASP A 271 -133.68 -47.10 -12.32
N THR A 272 -133.09 -48.17 -11.78
CA THR A 272 -133.81 -49.23 -11.07
C THR A 272 -134.51 -48.71 -9.80
N ASN A 273 -133.88 -47.80 -9.06
CA ASN A 273 -134.49 -47.15 -7.90
C ASN A 273 -135.66 -46.22 -8.30
N GLN A 274 -135.59 -45.54 -9.45
CA GLN A 274 -136.71 -44.78 -10.01
C GLN A 274 -137.90 -45.67 -10.43
N GLN A 275 -137.67 -46.91 -10.89
CA GLN A 275 -138.76 -47.85 -11.17
C GLN A 275 -139.48 -48.28 -9.89
N LEU A 276 -138.73 -48.76 -8.88
CA LEU A 276 -139.27 -49.14 -7.57
C LEU A 276 -140.02 -48.00 -6.86
N THR A 277 -139.57 -46.75 -7.06
CA THR A 277 -140.24 -45.56 -6.50
C THR A 277 -141.61 -45.30 -7.13
N ARG A 278 -141.83 -45.66 -8.41
CA ARG A 278 -143.14 -45.54 -9.08
C ARG A 278 -144.10 -46.63 -8.62
N GLU A 279 -143.65 -47.88 -8.58
CA GLU A 279 -144.45 -49.02 -8.08
C GLU A 279 -144.94 -48.78 -6.63
N LEU A 280 -144.10 -48.19 -5.78
CA LEU A 280 -144.46 -47.79 -4.41
C LEU A 280 -145.46 -46.62 -4.30
N ALA A 281 -145.74 -45.90 -5.38
CA ALA A 281 -146.83 -44.93 -5.43
C ALA A 281 -148.16 -45.63 -5.77
N ASP A 282 -148.18 -46.45 -6.83
CA ASP A 282 -149.37 -47.17 -7.28
C ASP A 282 -149.97 -48.07 -6.17
N TYR A 283 -149.10 -48.77 -5.41
CA TYR A 283 -149.52 -49.57 -4.25
C TYR A 283 -150.06 -48.74 -3.05
N LYS A 284 -149.73 -47.45 -2.94
CA LYS A 284 -150.28 -46.58 -1.88
C LYS A 284 -151.69 -46.12 -2.20
N ASP A 285 -151.92 -45.69 -3.43
CA ASP A 285 -153.24 -45.18 -3.85
C ASP A 285 -154.29 -46.31 -3.79
N ALA A 286 -153.93 -47.52 -4.24
CA ALA A 286 -154.80 -48.70 -4.10
C ALA A 286 -155.18 -49.01 -2.63
N ASN A 287 -154.24 -48.86 -1.71
CA ASN A 287 -154.46 -49.11 -0.28
C ASN A 287 -155.29 -48.00 0.39
N SER A 288 -155.25 -46.77 -0.13
CA SER A 288 -156.10 -45.66 0.34
C SER A 288 -157.59 -45.93 0.13
N HIS A 289 -157.94 -46.52 -1.02
CA HIS A 289 -159.32 -46.82 -1.42
C HIS A 289 -159.98 -47.86 -0.48
N LEU A 290 -159.27 -48.96 -0.19
CA LEU A 290 -159.72 -50.03 0.71
C LEU A 290 -159.88 -49.56 2.18
N SER A 291 -159.06 -48.61 2.62
CA SER A 291 -159.14 -48.00 3.96
C SER A 291 -160.37 -47.09 4.14
N GLN A 292 -160.90 -46.55 3.04
CA GLN A 292 -162.08 -45.68 3.05
C GLN A 292 -163.38 -46.48 3.10
N GLU A 293 -163.43 -47.60 2.39
CA GLU A 293 -164.57 -48.52 2.33
C GLU A 293 -164.82 -49.25 3.66
N THR A 294 -163.76 -49.74 4.32
CA THR A 294 -163.84 -50.38 5.64
C THR A 294 -164.39 -49.45 6.75
N LYS A 295 -164.14 -48.14 6.66
CA LYS A 295 -164.73 -47.15 7.58
C LYS A 295 -166.25 -47.01 7.44
N GLN A 296 -166.80 -47.14 6.23
CA GLN A 296 -168.25 -47.01 6.01
C GLN A 296 -169.02 -48.21 6.59
N LEU A 297 -168.52 -49.42 6.40
CA LEU A 297 -169.12 -50.64 6.96
C LEU A 297 -169.10 -50.66 8.50
N THR A 298 -168.01 -50.16 9.11
CA THR A 298 -167.87 -50.12 10.57
C THR A 298 -168.96 -49.26 11.23
N ASN A 299 -169.31 -48.13 10.63
CA ASN A 299 -170.32 -47.21 11.16
C ASN A 299 -171.77 -47.76 11.13
N GLN A 300 -172.06 -48.69 10.21
CA GLN A 300 -173.37 -49.36 10.17
C GLN A 300 -173.49 -50.41 11.29
N LEU A 301 -172.39 -51.09 11.61
CA LEU A 301 -172.35 -52.15 12.62
C LEU A 301 -172.52 -51.61 14.05
N THR A 302 -172.03 -50.41 14.33
CA THR A 302 -172.23 -49.74 15.62
C THR A 302 -173.68 -49.35 15.89
N GLY A 303 -174.46 -48.96 14.87
CA GLY A 303 -175.88 -48.56 15.05
C GLY A 303 -176.73 -49.70 15.63
N TYR A 304 -176.58 -50.90 15.08
CA TYR A 304 -177.30 -52.09 15.56
C TYR A 304 -176.88 -52.55 16.97
N GLN A 305 -175.74 -52.10 17.51
CA GLN A 305 -175.32 -52.45 18.87
C GLN A 305 -175.99 -51.60 19.95
N ASP A 306 -176.45 -50.39 19.63
CA ASP A 306 -177.07 -49.50 20.63
C ASP A 306 -178.57 -49.76 20.80
N GLU A 307 -179.28 -50.15 19.73
CA GLU A 307 -180.66 -50.65 19.83
C GLU A 307 -180.76 -51.89 20.75
N LEU A 308 -179.76 -52.78 20.66
CA LEU A 308 -179.70 -54.04 21.41
C LEU A 308 -179.47 -53.83 22.93
N LYS A 309 -178.77 -52.76 23.33
CA LYS A 309 -178.60 -52.39 24.74
C LYS A 309 -179.90 -51.89 25.35
N SER A 310 -180.61 -51.01 24.64
CA SER A 310 -181.86 -50.39 25.07
C SER A 310 -182.95 -51.41 25.46
N VAL A 311 -183.08 -52.49 24.67
CA VAL A 311 -184.02 -53.60 24.98
C VAL A 311 -183.63 -54.34 26.27
N ASN A 312 -182.33 -54.53 26.52
CA ASN A 312 -181.82 -55.34 27.62
C ASN A 312 -182.01 -54.66 28.99
N GLU A 313 -181.80 -53.34 29.07
CA GLU A 313 -181.94 -52.56 30.32
C GLU A 313 -183.39 -52.56 30.86
N SER A 314 -184.38 -52.53 29.96
CA SER A 314 -185.81 -52.62 30.31
C SER A 314 -186.20 -53.97 30.92
N MET A 315 -185.48 -55.04 30.58
CA MET A 315 -185.75 -56.39 31.11
C MET A 315 -185.30 -56.52 32.58
N VAL A 316 -184.12 -55.98 32.91
CA VAL A 316 -183.54 -55.99 34.27
C VAL A 316 -184.47 -55.31 35.29
N ILE A 317 -185.19 -54.26 34.89
CA ILE A 317 -186.16 -53.56 35.75
C ILE A 317 -187.31 -54.49 36.20
N LYS A 318 -187.70 -55.48 35.39
CA LYS A 318 -188.77 -56.43 35.74
C LYS A 318 -188.32 -57.55 36.67
N GLU A 319 -187.05 -57.95 36.61
CA GLU A 319 -186.49 -59.02 37.47
C GLU A 319 -186.25 -58.52 38.92
N ALA A 320 -185.97 -57.22 39.08
CA ALA A 320 -185.75 -56.60 40.38
C ALA A 320 -186.98 -56.67 41.32
N GLU A 321 -188.20 -56.49 40.79
CA GLU A 321 -189.42 -56.48 41.61
C GLU A 321 -189.84 -57.90 42.05
N ILE A 322 -189.55 -58.93 41.25
CA ILE A 322 -189.76 -60.35 41.61
C ILE A 322 -188.87 -60.71 42.80
N THR A 323 -187.56 -60.45 42.67
CA THR A 323 -186.52 -60.72 43.68
C THR A 323 -186.87 -60.10 45.04
N ARG A 324 -187.51 -58.92 45.04
CA ARG A 324 -187.89 -58.19 46.25
C ARG A 324 -188.97 -58.89 47.08
N LEU A 325 -189.89 -59.63 46.46
CA LEU A 325 -190.97 -60.33 47.16
C LEU A 325 -190.46 -61.66 47.75
N GLU A 326 -189.65 -62.41 46.99
CA GLU A 326 -189.03 -63.66 47.44
C GLU A 326 -188.13 -63.42 48.67
N ALA A 327 -187.36 -62.32 48.68
CA ALA A 327 -186.47 -61.96 49.77
C ALA A 327 -187.17 -61.75 51.14
N ARG A 328 -188.49 -61.52 51.17
CA ARG A 328 -189.26 -61.40 52.41
C ARG A 328 -189.67 -62.76 53.01
N ILE A 329 -189.71 -63.83 52.21
CA ILE A 329 -190.01 -65.19 52.66
C ILE A 329 -188.78 -65.77 53.36
N SER A 330 -187.64 -65.82 52.66
CA SER A 330 -186.41 -66.48 53.14
C SER A 330 -185.64 -65.72 54.23
N GLY A 331 -186.22 -64.65 54.79
CA GLY A 331 -185.69 -63.96 55.97
C GLY A 331 -185.67 -64.86 57.21
N TYR A 332 -186.67 -65.73 57.38
CA TYR A 332 -186.77 -66.66 58.52
C TYR A 332 -185.92 -67.92 58.34
N GLU A 333 -185.67 -68.35 57.10
CA GLU A 333 -184.99 -69.63 56.82
C GLU A 333 -183.52 -69.49 56.41
N ARG A 334 -182.85 -68.42 56.88
CA ARG A 334 -181.37 -68.40 56.99
C ARG A 334 -180.81 -69.40 58.04
N ALA A 335 -181.66 -70.32 58.51
CA ALA A 335 -181.30 -71.58 59.15
C ALA A 335 -181.01 -72.75 58.15
N MET A 336 -181.17 -72.57 56.84
CA MET A 336 -181.20 -73.66 55.83
C MET A 336 -180.14 -73.62 54.70
N PHE A 337 -178.87 -73.30 55.02
CA PHE A 337 -177.66 -73.49 54.17
C PHE A 337 -177.52 -72.68 52.84
N GLY A 338 -176.31 -72.71 52.23
CA GLY A 338 -176.16 -72.64 50.75
C GLY A 338 -175.01 -71.79 50.13
N THR A 339 -174.25 -72.37 49.19
CA THR A 339 -173.14 -71.76 48.39
C THR A 339 -173.41 -71.78 46.86
N ARG A 340 -172.69 -71.01 46.01
CA ARG A 340 -171.75 -71.47 44.89
C ARG A 340 -171.50 -70.49 43.69
N GLN A 341 -171.24 -70.97 42.43
CA GLN A 341 -170.39 -70.35 41.35
C GLN A 341 -170.79 -70.70 39.85
N HIS A 342 -170.18 -70.04 38.82
CA HIS A 342 -169.97 -70.42 37.35
C HIS A 342 -171.19 -70.47 36.35
N PHE A 343 -171.16 -70.49 34.99
CA PHE A 343 -170.21 -70.42 33.79
C PHE A 343 -171.04 -70.10 32.47
N ASP A 344 -170.73 -70.10 31.14
CA ASP A 344 -169.62 -70.26 30.11
C ASP A 344 -170.17 -69.95 28.66
N ARG A 345 -169.38 -69.67 27.56
CA ARG A 345 -169.62 -70.08 26.10
C ARG A 345 -168.64 -69.62 24.94
N LEU A 346 -168.88 -70.06 23.66
CA LEU A 346 -167.88 -70.43 22.58
C LEU A 346 -168.14 -70.03 21.06
N GLY A 347 -167.17 -70.28 20.13
CA GLY A 347 -167.18 -70.06 18.63
C GLY A 347 -166.13 -70.83 17.72
N ALA A 348 -166.04 -70.57 16.37
CA ALA A 348 -165.19 -71.25 15.30
C ALA A 348 -164.97 -70.34 14.02
N ASN A 349 -164.26 -70.57 12.85
CA ASN A 349 -163.63 -71.66 12.01
C ASN A 349 -162.25 -71.17 11.35
N SER A 350 -161.67 -71.45 10.14
CA SER A 350 -161.89 -72.21 8.84
C SER A 350 -160.58 -72.33 7.93
N PRO A 351 -160.44 -73.15 6.82
CA PRO A 351 -159.10 -73.54 6.22
C PRO A 351 -158.86 -73.73 4.66
N ARG A 352 -157.58 -73.71 4.15
CA ARG A 352 -156.99 -74.60 3.05
C ARG A 352 -155.44 -74.39 2.70
N PRO A 353 -154.72 -75.30 1.95
CA PRO A 353 -153.21 -75.37 1.89
C PRO A 353 -152.48 -75.73 0.53
N SER A 354 -151.11 -75.88 0.53
CA SER A 354 -150.18 -76.78 -0.29
C SER A 354 -148.97 -76.12 -1.10
N PRO A 355 -148.02 -76.83 -1.83
CA PRO A 355 -146.55 -76.82 -1.46
C PRO A 355 -145.44 -76.84 -2.61
N ALA A 356 -144.14 -76.99 -2.23
CA ALA A 356 -143.09 -77.92 -2.83
C ALA A 356 -141.68 -77.43 -3.38
N LEU A 357 -140.59 -78.04 -2.85
CA LEU A 357 -139.36 -78.61 -3.47
C LEU A 357 -138.09 -77.82 -4.01
N ARG A 358 -136.89 -78.35 -3.62
CA ARG A 358 -135.53 -78.40 -4.30
C ARG A 358 -134.70 -77.08 -4.48
N ALA A 359 -133.36 -77.08 -4.65
CA ALA A 359 -132.21 -77.97 -4.31
C ALA A 359 -130.82 -77.32 -4.65
N HIS A 360 -129.68 -77.90 -4.18
CA HIS A 360 -128.31 -77.81 -4.80
C HIS A 360 -127.52 -76.45 -4.70
N VAL A 361 -126.16 -76.30 -4.77
CA VAL A 361 -124.96 -77.20 -4.70
C VAL A 361 -123.58 -76.44 -4.56
N ARG A 362 -122.51 -77.05 -3.93
CA ARG A 362 -121.02 -76.79 -4.07
C ARG A 362 -120.44 -75.36 -3.77
N HIS A 363 -119.12 -75.01 -3.83
CA HIS A 363 -117.78 -75.55 -3.41
C HIS A 363 -116.77 -74.33 -3.32
N VAL A 364 -115.73 -74.25 -2.47
CA VAL A 364 -114.31 -74.74 -2.58
C VAL A 364 -113.64 -74.32 -3.93
N THR A 365 -112.45 -73.66 -4.03
CA THR A 365 -111.10 -73.79 -3.40
C THR A 365 -110.51 -72.45 -2.86
N SER A 366 -109.37 -72.32 -2.14
CA SER A 366 -108.14 -73.12 -1.88
C SER A 366 -106.99 -73.02 -2.94
N PRO A 367 -105.71 -73.40 -2.66
CA PRO A 367 -104.59 -72.43 -2.67
C PRO A 367 -103.25 -72.94 -3.29
N ARG A 368 -102.11 -72.34 -2.87
CA ARG A 368 -100.71 -72.86 -2.86
C ARG A 368 -99.87 -72.93 -4.18
N ALA A 369 -98.82 -72.09 -4.17
CA ALA A 369 -97.38 -72.45 -4.22
C ALA A 369 -96.68 -72.99 -5.49
N LEU A 370 -95.35 -72.74 -5.53
CA LEU A 370 -94.32 -73.21 -6.49
C LEU A 370 -94.41 -72.57 -7.90
N THR A 371 -93.33 -72.32 -8.66
CA THR A 371 -91.91 -72.72 -8.53
C THR A 371 -90.97 -71.71 -9.25
N ASP A 372 -89.69 -71.59 -8.85
CA ASP A 372 -88.47 -71.50 -9.70
C ASP A 372 -88.40 -70.56 -10.96
N LEU A 373 -87.35 -69.75 -11.23
CA LEU A 373 -85.90 -69.95 -11.04
C LEU A 373 -85.03 -68.65 -10.99
N LYS A 374 -83.90 -68.76 -10.26
CA LYS A 374 -82.53 -68.22 -10.55
C LYS A 374 -82.15 -66.71 -10.46
N LYS A 375 -81.25 -66.46 -9.48
CA LYS A 375 -80.02 -65.61 -9.51
C LYS A 375 -80.18 -64.07 -9.46
N SER A 376 -79.26 -63.28 -8.84
CA SER A 376 -77.98 -63.63 -8.18
C SER A 376 -77.58 -62.69 -7.02
N SER A 377 -76.69 -63.21 -6.16
CA SER A 377 -75.60 -62.57 -5.39
C SER A 377 -75.14 -61.14 -5.79
N SER A 378 -74.60 -60.27 -4.90
CA SER A 378 -74.31 -60.39 -3.46
C SER A 378 -73.87 -59.06 -2.79
N ASP A 379 -74.39 -58.80 -1.60
CA ASP A 379 -73.71 -58.44 -0.33
C ASP A 379 -72.38 -57.63 -0.22
N HIS A 380 -72.42 -56.62 0.67
CA HIS A 380 -71.42 -56.22 1.72
C HIS A 380 -69.97 -55.81 1.27
N ASN A 381 -69.17 -54.94 1.93
CA ASN A 381 -69.18 -54.03 3.11
C ASN A 381 -68.24 -52.82 2.74
N LEU A 382 -68.28 -51.58 3.27
CA LEU A 382 -68.26 -50.99 4.63
C LEU A 382 -66.91 -51.01 5.40
N HIS A 383 -66.64 -49.87 6.08
CA HIS A 383 -65.43 -49.44 6.85
C HIS A 383 -64.16 -49.05 6.04
N ASN A 384 -63.43 -47.93 6.24
CA ASN A 384 -63.38 -46.77 7.19
C ASN A 384 -62.34 -46.84 8.36
N LEU A 385 -61.54 -45.75 8.50
CA LEU A 385 -60.47 -45.46 9.50
C LEU A 385 -59.22 -46.39 9.43
N SER A 386 -58.01 -46.09 9.95
CA SER A 386 -57.55 -45.08 10.93
C SER A 386 -56.03 -44.74 10.80
N GLU A 387 -55.48 -44.03 11.81
CA GLU A 387 -54.22 -43.27 11.88
C GLU A 387 -52.93 -44.06 12.23
N SER A 388 -51.75 -43.47 11.92
CA SER A 388 -50.46 -43.57 12.68
C SER A 388 -49.51 -42.47 12.12
N SER A 389 -48.97 -41.49 12.86
CA SER A 389 -48.04 -41.55 14.03
C SER A 389 -46.67 -42.18 13.68
N ALA A 390 -45.48 -41.67 14.04
CA ALA A 390 -44.97 -40.36 14.55
C ALA A 390 -43.40 -40.43 14.57
N TYR A 391 -42.70 -39.55 15.32
CA TYR A 391 -41.22 -39.33 15.42
C TYR A 391 -40.60 -38.52 14.26
N SER A 392 -39.64 -37.60 14.44
CA SER A 392 -39.02 -36.91 15.61
C SER A 392 -38.39 -35.58 15.09
N ILE A 393 -38.36 -34.40 15.74
CA ILE A 393 -38.08 -33.94 17.13
C ILE A 393 -36.59 -33.92 17.53
N LEU A 394 -36.19 -32.77 18.13
CA LEU A 394 -34.85 -32.21 18.45
C LEU A 394 -34.17 -31.47 17.28
N ASP A 395 -33.73 -30.20 17.38
CA ASP A 395 -32.98 -29.43 18.42
C ASP A 395 -31.47 -29.78 18.43
N THR A 396 -30.49 -28.85 18.52
CA THR A 396 -30.53 -27.39 18.83
C THR A 396 -29.29 -26.68 18.24
N ASP A 397 -29.27 -25.34 18.27
CA ASP A 397 -28.10 -24.48 17.99
C ASP A 397 -27.04 -24.46 19.13
N ASP A 398 -25.98 -23.65 18.93
CA ASP A 398 -24.94 -23.18 19.87
C ASP A 398 -23.90 -24.19 20.44
N PHE A 399 -22.61 -23.98 20.06
CA PHE A 399 -21.64 -23.37 20.99
C PHE A 399 -20.33 -22.89 20.32
N ILE A 400 -19.67 -21.88 20.91
CA ILE A 400 -18.33 -21.39 20.53
C ILE A 400 -17.36 -21.57 21.72
N HIS A 401 -16.23 -22.27 21.49
CA HIS A 401 -14.89 -22.08 22.10
C HIS A 401 -13.94 -23.06 21.35
N SER A 402 -12.83 -22.66 20.71
CA SER A 402 -11.59 -22.03 21.22
C SER A 402 -10.72 -22.97 22.09
N LEU A 403 -9.64 -23.51 21.50
CA LEU A 403 -8.30 -23.61 22.13
C LEU A 403 -7.19 -23.99 21.12
N ASP A 404 -5.94 -23.62 21.44
CA ASP A 404 -4.71 -23.96 20.70
C ASP A 404 -4.08 -25.30 21.13
N HIS A 405 -3.41 -25.99 20.20
CA HIS A 405 -2.17 -26.79 20.36
C HIS A 405 -1.71 -27.22 18.94
N VAL A 406 -0.48 -27.03 18.44
CA VAL A 406 0.90 -27.11 18.98
C VAL A 406 1.38 -28.54 19.27
N ILE A 407 2.08 -29.12 18.27
CA ILE A 407 3.17 -30.13 18.26
C ILE A 407 3.46 -30.35 16.75
N GLU A 408 4.61 -30.04 16.13
CA GLU A 408 6.04 -30.23 16.43
C GLU A 408 6.60 -31.63 16.09
N ARG A 409 7.26 -31.73 14.93
CA ARG A 409 8.39 -32.64 14.60
C ARG A 409 8.97 -32.24 13.22
N GLY A 410 10.29 -32.17 13.02
CA GLY A 410 11.36 -32.35 13.99
C GLY A 410 12.74 -31.89 13.46
N ARG A 411 13.76 -31.99 14.31
CA ARG A 411 15.17 -31.68 13.99
C ARG A 411 16.02 -32.95 14.00
N SER A 412 17.07 -32.96 13.18
CA SER A 412 18.32 -33.70 13.41
C SER A 412 19.46 -32.84 12.85
N HIS A 413 20.20 -32.10 13.68
CA HIS A 413 21.30 -32.53 14.58
C HIS A 413 22.66 -32.18 13.97
N THR A 414 23.35 -31.22 14.58
CA THR A 414 24.80 -30.96 14.44
C THR A 414 25.57 -31.94 15.34
N PRO A 415 26.92 -31.95 15.31
CA PRO A 415 27.64 -31.13 16.31
C PRO A 415 29.06 -30.61 15.91
N LEU A 416 29.49 -29.53 16.59
CA LEU A 416 30.88 -29.08 16.85
C LEU A 416 31.72 -28.61 15.61
N GLU A 417 32.73 -27.73 15.72
CA GLU A 417 33.38 -27.09 16.90
C GLU A 417 33.75 -25.59 16.64
N VAL A 418 34.39 -24.92 17.60
CA VAL A 418 34.67 -23.45 17.69
C VAL A 418 36.09 -23.24 18.29
N PRO A 419 36.64 -22.02 18.62
CA PRO A 419 36.35 -20.62 18.22
C PRO A 419 37.59 -19.70 17.95
N SER A 420 37.37 -18.56 17.27
CA SER A 420 38.04 -17.25 17.57
C SER A 420 37.32 -16.11 16.82
N LEU A 421 36.69 -15.09 17.43
CA LEU A 421 37.25 -13.96 18.21
C LEU A 421 38.10 -13.01 17.33
N LEU A 422 37.87 -11.67 17.22
CA LEU A 422 36.99 -10.75 17.97
C LEU A 422 36.44 -9.56 17.13
N THR A 423 35.44 -8.90 17.71
CA THR A 423 34.88 -7.55 17.49
C THR A 423 35.91 -6.43 17.25
N ARG A 424 35.56 -5.20 16.79
CA ARG A 424 34.36 -4.39 17.14
C ARG A 424 34.06 -3.22 16.17
N ARG A 425 32.78 -2.82 16.15
CA ARG A 425 32.24 -1.45 15.91
C ARG A 425 33.08 -0.34 16.60
N GLN A 426 33.01 0.95 16.26
CA GLN A 426 31.79 1.75 16.10
C GLN A 426 32.05 3.17 15.53
N ASP A 427 31.03 3.80 14.97
CA ASP A 427 31.04 5.16 14.42
C ASP A 427 30.83 6.30 15.45
N LEU A 428 31.10 7.54 15.00
CA LEU A 428 30.45 8.85 15.31
C LEU A 428 31.25 9.99 15.99
N SER A 429 30.96 11.19 15.47
CA SER A 429 30.96 12.53 16.10
C SER A 429 32.26 13.19 16.60
N SER A 430 32.82 14.04 15.74
CA SER A 430 33.16 15.47 15.98
C SER A 430 33.26 16.04 17.41
N THR A 431 34.34 16.79 17.68
CA THR A 431 34.26 18.15 18.26
C THR A 431 35.56 18.95 18.06
N LYS A 432 35.48 20.29 18.24
CA LYS A 432 36.63 21.20 18.39
C LYS A 432 37.14 21.11 19.86
N THR A 433 38.34 21.52 20.24
CA THR A 433 38.79 22.94 20.39
C THR A 433 40.29 22.99 20.75
N SER A 434 40.90 24.18 20.70
CA SER A 434 42.34 24.45 20.88
C SER A 434 42.82 24.53 22.34
N GLN A 435 44.15 24.69 22.51
CA GLN A 435 44.91 25.00 23.75
C GLN A 435 45.15 23.77 24.68
N THR A 436 46.26 23.63 25.43
CA THR A 436 47.41 24.53 25.68
C THR A 436 48.70 23.77 26.06
N ALA A 437 49.84 24.47 26.03
CA ALA A 437 51.01 24.33 26.91
C ALA A 437 51.78 22.98 26.99
N ALA A 438 52.99 23.04 26.43
CA ALA A 438 54.20 22.26 26.71
C ALA A 438 54.29 21.42 28.02
N LYS A 439 54.85 20.21 27.86
CA LYS A 439 55.74 19.60 28.86
C LYS A 439 56.99 19.05 28.17
N TYR A 440 58.11 19.08 28.87
CA TYR A 440 59.44 18.63 28.41
C TYR A 440 59.72 17.18 28.84
N GLU A 441 60.80 16.61 28.28
CA GLU A 441 61.37 15.28 28.63
C GLU A 441 60.49 14.06 28.30
N LYS A 442 61.03 12.89 27.95
CA LYS A 442 62.38 12.47 27.49
C LYS A 442 62.20 11.13 26.74
N ASP A 443 63.30 10.54 26.27
CA ASP A 443 63.40 9.15 25.79
C ASP A 443 62.68 8.83 24.47
N ASN A 444 63.41 9.01 23.36
CA ASN A 444 63.62 7.88 22.45
C ASN A 444 64.92 8.07 21.66
N LEU A 445 65.93 7.24 21.94
CA LEU A 445 67.20 7.16 21.21
C LEU A 445 67.14 5.98 20.24
N ASP A 446 66.47 6.17 19.10
CA ASP A 446 66.39 5.15 18.05
C ASP A 446 66.71 5.73 16.66
N ALA A 447 67.65 5.06 15.99
CA ALA A 447 68.02 5.12 14.58
C ALA A 447 67.56 6.34 13.75
N VAL A 448 68.28 7.46 13.84
CA VAL A 448 68.32 8.45 12.75
C VAL A 448 69.30 7.93 11.68
N PRO A 449 68.87 7.68 10.43
CA PRO A 449 69.81 7.39 9.35
C PRO A 449 70.59 8.64 8.95
N GLU A 450 71.89 8.51 8.72
CA GLU A 450 72.72 9.57 8.11
C GLU A 450 72.31 9.79 6.66
N SER A 451 71.28 10.61 6.48
CA SER A 451 70.90 11.17 5.19
C SER A 451 71.72 12.45 4.96
N ASP A 452 72.36 12.55 3.79
CA ASP A 452 73.09 13.75 3.37
C ASP A 452 72.15 14.95 3.26
N LEU A 453 72.02 15.69 4.36
CA LEU A 453 71.24 16.93 4.43
C LEU A 453 71.97 18.03 3.64
N ASP A 454 71.67 18.09 2.34
CA ASP A 454 72.15 19.11 1.41
C ASP A 454 72.17 20.50 2.07
N PRO A 455 73.35 21.13 2.24
CA PRO A 455 73.47 22.46 2.82
C PRO A 455 72.62 23.52 2.11
N SER A 456 72.23 23.31 0.85
CA SER A 456 71.28 24.15 0.13
C SER A 456 69.87 24.06 0.73
N GLN A 457 69.36 22.86 1.03
CA GLN A 457 68.05 22.65 1.67
C GLN A 457 68.02 23.24 3.08
N CYS A 458 69.06 23.02 3.89
CA CYS A 458 69.20 23.66 5.20
C CYS A 458 69.17 25.19 5.10
N ARG A 459 69.87 25.78 4.13
CA ARG A 459 69.85 27.24 3.87
C ARG A 459 68.50 27.73 3.35
N ALA A 460 67.76 26.93 2.57
CA ALA A 460 66.41 27.26 2.12
C ALA A 460 65.42 27.28 3.29
N SER A 461 65.38 26.22 4.11
CA SER A 461 64.53 26.15 5.30
C SER A 461 64.83 27.27 6.31
N LEU A 462 66.12 27.64 6.48
CA LEU A 462 66.51 28.77 7.34
C LEU A 462 65.98 30.11 6.80
N LYS A 463 66.06 30.35 5.49
CA LYS A 463 65.52 31.57 4.84
C LYS A 463 64.00 31.64 4.93
N GLU A 464 63.31 30.51 4.81
CA GLU A 464 61.86 30.43 4.95
C GLU A 464 61.40 30.71 6.38
N LYS A 465 62.08 30.11 7.39
CA LYS A 465 61.85 30.40 8.80
C LYS A 465 62.11 31.87 9.15
N LEU A 466 63.14 32.49 8.55
CA LEU A 466 63.41 33.92 8.67
C LEU A 466 62.25 34.77 8.11
N ARG A 467 61.78 34.50 6.88
CA ARG A 467 60.62 35.21 6.29
C ARG A 467 59.37 35.08 7.16
N ALA A 468 59.02 33.87 7.59
CA ALA A 468 57.88 33.64 8.47
C ALA A 468 58.01 34.37 9.82
N SER A 469 59.23 34.54 10.34
CA SER A 469 59.50 35.32 11.54
C SER A 469 59.36 36.83 11.30
N GLU A 470 59.81 37.34 10.15
CA GLU A 470 59.62 38.75 9.76
C GLU A 470 58.15 39.10 9.52
N GLU A 471 57.37 38.20 8.92
CA GLU A 471 55.93 38.38 8.69
C GLU A 471 55.15 38.38 10.01
N ARG A 472 55.44 37.44 10.92
CA ARG A 472 54.89 37.46 12.29
C ARG A 472 55.23 38.76 13.01
N ARG A 473 56.48 39.24 12.91
CA ARG A 473 56.88 40.53 13.49
C ARG A 473 56.09 41.69 12.88
N LYS A 474 55.98 41.79 11.54
CA LYS A 474 55.17 42.82 10.86
C LYS A 474 53.70 42.77 11.29
N GLN A 475 53.15 41.59 11.55
CA GLN A 475 51.78 41.42 12.02
C GLN A 475 51.61 41.86 13.48
N ILE A 476 52.59 41.60 14.36
CA ILE A 476 52.64 42.12 15.73
C ILE A 476 52.80 43.64 15.72
N ASP A 477 53.73 44.20 14.93
CA ASP A 477 53.94 45.64 14.78
C ASP A 477 52.65 46.34 14.28
N LYS A 478 51.91 45.70 13.35
CA LYS A 478 50.59 46.17 12.89
C LYS A 478 49.53 46.11 13.99
N GLN A 479 49.46 45.02 14.77
CA GLN A 479 48.53 44.90 15.91
C GLN A 479 48.82 45.96 16.98
N LEU A 480 50.09 46.17 17.34
CA LEU A 480 50.53 47.20 18.27
C LEU A 480 50.20 48.62 17.77
N HIS A 481 50.29 48.86 16.45
CA HIS A 481 49.86 50.13 15.88
C HIS A 481 48.34 50.30 15.97
N THR A 482 47.54 49.29 15.62
CA THR A 482 46.07 49.32 15.79
C THR A 482 45.65 49.51 17.25
N MET A 483 46.35 48.88 18.21
CA MET A 483 46.10 49.08 19.65
C MET A 483 46.43 50.49 20.10
N LYS A 484 47.53 51.10 19.62
CA LYS A 484 47.85 52.51 19.92
C LYS A 484 46.79 53.46 19.34
N SER A 485 46.40 53.25 18.09
CA SER A 485 45.35 54.05 17.41
C SER A 485 43.92 53.75 17.87
N SER A 486 43.73 52.99 18.96
CA SER A 486 42.45 52.80 19.65
C SER A 486 42.53 53.16 21.15
N ILE A 487 43.66 53.75 21.58
CA ILE A 487 43.91 54.30 22.91
C ILE A 487 44.12 55.84 22.83
N SER A 488 44.25 56.39 21.63
CA SER A 488 44.19 57.83 21.29
C SER A 488 42.93 58.14 20.50
#